data_AF-A0A9E5RIB6-F1
#
_entry.id   AF-A0A9E5RIB6-F1
#
_cell.length_a   1.000
_cell.length_b   1.000
_cell.length_c   1.000
_cell.angle_alpha   90.00
_cell.angle_beta   90.00
_cell.angle_gamma   90.00
#
_symmetry.space_group_name_H-M   'P 1'
#
loop_
_entity.id
_entity.type
_entity.pdbx_description
1 polymer ?
#
loop_
_entity_poly.entity_id
_entity_poly.type
_entity_poly.pdbx_seq_one_letter_code
_entity_poly.pdbx_strand_id
1 'polypeptide(L)'
;MQFILNRVEQYPVKMSTNLNPKLTVAIAKPSSKTASINANREWGATTYDFKIQLSSGLLAGKTFEGFFSYNACVLSGQGFETIRPVQGLKISFNFLNNKYSESDDVRFPESPALQFKDGKLLGLKYAPFDFIFYLNNQFNEGQSAFTYDVNAGEGEGYVSYVQRESFSIQNTANRSGFCLSRLSRSQIYFGAGK
;
A
#
# COMPACT_ATOMS: atom_id res chain seq x y z
N MET A 1 -12.53 69.90 -24.97
CA MET A 1 -11.54 69.25 -24.08
C MET A 1 -10.15 69.62 -24.58
N GLN A 2 -9.47 70.50 -23.85
CA GLN A 2 -8.22 71.12 -24.29
C GLN A 2 -7.04 70.46 -23.57
N PHE A 3 -6.08 70.00 -24.36
CA PHE A 3 -4.79 69.46 -23.94
C PHE A 3 -3.89 70.56 -23.40
N ILE A 4 -3.16 70.31 -22.31
CA ILE A 4 -1.83 70.90 -22.09
C ILE A 4 -0.92 69.84 -21.46
N LEU A 5 0.09 69.42 -22.23
CA LEU A 5 1.32 68.78 -21.76
C LEU A 5 2.42 69.85 -21.74
N ASN A 6 3.23 69.88 -20.68
CA ASN A 6 4.69 69.93 -20.72
C ASN A 6 5.26 70.24 -19.33
N ARG A 7 6.16 69.39 -18.83
CA ARG A 7 7.59 69.67 -18.74
C ARG A 7 8.31 68.50 -18.04
N VAL A 8 9.46 68.12 -18.61
CA VAL A 8 10.40 67.11 -18.11
C VAL A 8 11.44 67.81 -17.24
N GLU A 9 11.73 67.27 -16.06
CA GLU A 9 12.98 67.51 -15.33
C GLU A 9 13.54 66.17 -14.82
N GLN A 10 14.85 66.12 -14.76
CA GLN A 10 15.69 64.93 -14.84
C GLN A 10 16.51 64.74 -13.54
N TYR A 11 16.62 63.47 -13.08
CA TYR A 11 17.69 62.83 -12.26
C TYR A 11 17.77 63.09 -10.73
N PRO A 12 18.29 62.15 -9.88
CA PRO A 12 19.26 61.09 -10.21
C PRO A 12 18.93 59.65 -9.77
N VAL A 13 19.66 58.73 -10.39
CA VAL A 13 19.81 57.30 -10.05
C VAL A 13 20.39 57.16 -8.64
N LYS A 14 19.67 56.51 -7.73
CA LYS A 14 20.29 55.89 -6.54
C LYS A 14 20.57 54.43 -6.87
N MET A 15 21.84 54.11 -7.12
CA MET A 15 22.31 52.74 -6.97
C MET A 15 22.30 52.42 -5.47
N SER A 16 21.48 51.45 -5.07
CA SER A 16 21.66 50.74 -3.81
C SER A 16 21.75 49.27 -4.14
N THR A 17 22.95 48.72 -4.00
CA THR A 17 23.22 47.29 -4.02
C THR A 17 22.58 46.66 -2.79
N ASN A 18 21.67 45.72 -2.99
CA ASN A 18 21.33 44.76 -1.94
C ASN A 18 21.22 43.36 -2.55
N LEU A 19 22.25 42.57 -2.27
CA LEU A 19 22.33 41.14 -2.53
C LEU A 19 21.31 40.42 -1.66
N ASN A 20 20.23 39.94 -2.27
CA ASN A 20 19.44 38.80 -1.79
C ASN A 20 18.51 38.31 -2.90
N PRO A 21 18.79 37.21 -3.61
CA PRO A 21 17.78 36.59 -4.45
C PRO A 21 16.76 35.91 -3.54
N LYS A 22 15.67 36.63 -3.24
CA LYS A 22 14.46 36.05 -2.65
C LYS A 22 13.87 35.10 -3.69
N LEU A 23 14.00 33.80 -3.45
CA LEU A 23 13.41 32.74 -4.27
C LEU A 23 11.88 32.91 -4.24
N THR A 24 11.31 33.49 -5.30
CA THR A 24 9.86 33.61 -5.44
C THR A 24 9.32 32.30 -6.00
N VAL A 25 8.81 31.43 -5.13
CA VAL A 25 8.07 30.22 -5.52
C VAL A 25 6.65 30.64 -5.90
N ALA A 26 6.29 30.52 -7.17
CA ALA A 26 4.92 30.65 -7.63
C ALA A 26 4.10 29.45 -7.12
N ILE A 27 3.16 29.69 -6.20
CA ILE A 27 2.22 28.66 -5.74
C ILE A 27 1.10 28.55 -6.78
N ALA A 28 1.23 27.62 -7.72
CA ALA A 28 0.07 27.10 -8.44
C ALA A 28 -0.85 26.40 -7.43
N LYS A 29 -2.16 26.69 -7.45
CA LYS A 29 -3.15 25.99 -6.60
C LYS A 29 -3.37 24.57 -7.15
N PRO A 30 -3.04 23.48 -6.45
CA PRO A 30 -3.56 22.17 -6.80
C PRO A 30 -4.96 22.01 -6.19
N SER A 31 -5.98 21.81 -7.04
CA SER A 31 -7.28 21.30 -6.58
C SER A 31 -7.18 19.78 -6.39
N SER A 32 -6.56 19.35 -5.30
CA SER A 32 -6.49 17.94 -4.95
C SER A 32 -7.66 17.60 -4.03
N LYS A 33 -8.59 16.76 -4.52
CA LYS A 33 -9.48 16.00 -3.63
C LYS A 33 -8.59 15.16 -2.72
N THR A 34 -8.48 15.55 -1.47
CA THR A 34 -7.75 14.79 -0.46
C THR A 34 -8.51 13.50 -0.19
N ALA A 35 -8.03 12.39 -0.73
CA ALA A 35 -8.40 11.07 -0.21
C ALA A 35 -7.77 10.93 1.18
N SER A 36 -8.57 10.66 2.20
CA SER A 36 -8.11 10.40 3.56
C SER A 36 -7.29 9.11 3.59
N ILE A 37 -5.98 9.19 3.53
CA ILE A 37 -5.06 8.08 3.83
C ILE A 37 -4.86 8.00 5.34
N ASN A 38 -5.78 7.34 6.03
CA ASN A 38 -5.47 6.77 7.35
C ASN A 38 -4.69 5.48 7.15
N ALA A 39 -3.38 5.59 6.90
CA ALA A 39 -2.46 4.47 6.93
C ALA A 39 -1.60 4.60 8.18
N ASN A 40 -2.03 4.00 9.28
CA ASN A 40 -1.13 3.60 10.36
C ASN A 40 -0.24 2.47 9.82
N ARG A 41 0.78 2.82 9.03
CA ARG A 41 1.70 1.84 8.48
C ARG A 41 2.53 1.25 9.62
N GLU A 42 2.24 0.01 9.99
CA GLU A 42 3.10 -0.75 10.89
C GLU A 42 4.46 -0.95 10.21
N TRP A 43 5.55 -0.64 10.93
CA TRP A 43 6.90 -0.82 10.44
C TRP A 43 7.13 -2.30 10.10
N GLY A 44 7.63 -2.60 8.88
CA GLY A 44 7.80 -3.99 8.41
C GLY A 44 6.57 -4.59 7.71
N ALA A 45 5.48 -3.83 7.52
CA ALA A 45 4.35 -4.26 6.72
C ALA A 45 4.67 -4.22 5.21
N THR A 46 4.58 -5.38 4.57
CA THR A 46 4.53 -5.54 3.12
C THR A 46 3.08 -5.47 2.67
N THR A 47 2.82 -4.74 1.59
CA THR A 47 1.46 -4.54 1.05
C THR A 47 1.42 -4.93 -0.41
N TYR A 48 0.36 -5.63 -0.80
CA TYR A 48 0.06 -5.95 -2.18
C TYR A 48 -1.31 -5.40 -2.54
N ASP A 49 -1.38 -4.75 -3.69
CA ASP A 49 -2.64 -4.54 -4.39
C ASP A 49 -3.00 -5.80 -5.17
N PHE A 50 -4.28 -6.12 -5.21
CA PHE A 50 -4.77 -7.15 -6.10
C PHE A 50 -5.87 -6.60 -7.00
N LYS A 51 -5.92 -7.12 -8.22
CA LYS A 51 -6.93 -6.79 -9.22
C LYS A 51 -7.60 -8.06 -9.70
N ILE A 52 -8.92 -8.06 -9.68
CA ILE A 52 -9.77 -9.10 -10.24
C ILE A 52 -10.25 -8.64 -11.61
N GLN A 53 -10.13 -9.50 -12.60
CA GLN A 53 -10.74 -9.33 -13.91
C GLN A 53 -11.70 -10.49 -14.17
N LEU A 54 -13.00 -10.17 -14.23
CA LEU A 54 -14.04 -11.18 -14.43
C LEU A 54 -14.11 -11.59 -15.90
N SER A 55 -13.97 -12.89 -16.16
CA SER A 55 -13.97 -13.49 -17.49
C SER A 55 -15.33 -14.09 -17.86
N SER A 56 -16.20 -14.34 -16.88
CA SER A 56 -17.53 -14.93 -17.11
C SER A 56 -18.60 -14.40 -16.15
N GLY A 57 -19.83 -14.87 -16.36
CA GLY A 57 -21.01 -14.44 -15.60
C GLY A 57 -21.54 -13.07 -16.02
N LEU A 58 -22.57 -12.58 -15.33
CA LEU A 58 -23.21 -11.30 -15.66
C LEU A 58 -22.33 -10.08 -15.37
N LEU A 59 -21.26 -10.26 -14.60
CA LEU A 59 -20.27 -9.23 -14.33
C LEU A 59 -19.02 -9.35 -15.24
N ALA A 60 -19.03 -10.20 -16.27
CA ALA A 60 -17.92 -10.35 -17.21
C ALA A 60 -17.45 -8.99 -17.77
N GLY A 61 -16.13 -8.81 -17.87
CA GLY A 61 -15.50 -7.56 -18.31
C GLY A 61 -15.36 -6.50 -17.22
N LYS A 62 -15.97 -6.68 -16.04
CA LYS A 62 -15.75 -5.78 -14.89
C LYS A 62 -14.44 -6.11 -14.17
N THR A 63 -13.90 -5.09 -13.52
CA THR A 63 -12.72 -5.21 -12.67
C THR A 63 -13.01 -4.75 -11.26
N PHE A 64 -12.42 -5.43 -10.28
CA PHE A 64 -12.48 -5.07 -8.87
C PHE A 64 -11.08 -5.03 -8.29
N GLU A 65 -10.87 -4.18 -7.30
CA GLU A 65 -9.55 -3.94 -6.71
C GLU A 65 -9.63 -3.95 -5.20
N GLY A 66 -8.56 -4.40 -4.57
CA GLY A 66 -8.40 -4.43 -3.13
C GLY A 66 -6.93 -4.54 -2.78
N PHE A 67 -6.65 -4.68 -1.49
CA PHE A 67 -5.29 -4.89 -1.02
C PHE A 67 -5.25 -5.77 0.22
N PHE A 68 -4.08 -6.32 0.48
CA PHE A 68 -3.76 -6.93 1.76
C PHE A 68 -2.38 -6.46 2.24
N SER A 69 -2.17 -6.52 3.55
CA SER A 69 -0.87 -6.28 4.16
C SER A 69 -0.53 -7.34 5.19
N TYR A 70 0.75 -7.62 5.35
CA TYR A 70 1.27 -8.57 6.32
C TYR A 70 2.65 -8.15 6.83
N ASN A 71 3.03 -8.63 8.01
CA ASN A 71 4.38 -8.48 8.52
C ASN A 71 5.30 -9.52 7.86
N ALA A 72 6.19 -9.10 6.96
CA ALA A 72 7.09 -10.03 6.27
C ALA A 72 8.12 -10.71 7.19
N CYS A 73 8.32 -10.19 8.41
CA CYS A 73 9.26 -10.75 9.38
C CYS A 73 8.89 -12.12 9.94
N VAL A 74 7.66 -12.57 9.71
CA VAL A 74 7.22 -13.90 10.12
C VAL A 74 7.58 -14.99 9.11
N LEU A 75 8.07 -14.61 7.92
CA LEU A 75 8.49 -15.52 6.88
C LEU A 75 9.99 -15.82 7.00
N SER A 76 10.33 -17.10 6.90
CA SER A 76 11.69 -17.59 6.71
C SER A 76 12.16 -17.47 5.25
N GLY A 77 11.23 -17.42 4.30
CA GLY A 77 11.51 -17.42 2.87
C GLY A 77 11.86 -18.79 2.32
N GLN A 78 11.57 -19.88 3.05
CA GLN A 78 11.93 -21.24 2.68
C GLN A 78 10.72 -22.18 2.74
N GLY A 79 10.57 -23.05 1.73
CA GLY A 79 9.50 -24.03 1.69
C GLY A 79 8.11 -23.38 1.62
N PHE A 80 7.08 -24.12 2.05
CA PHE A 80 5.72 -23.60 2.11
C PHE A 80 5.46 -22.86 3.41
N GLU A 81 4.98 -21.63 3.30
CA GLU A 81 4.68 -20.78 4.45
C GLU A 81 3.27 -20.20 4.34
N THR A 82 2.65 -19.91 5.48
CA THR A 82 1.29 -19.36 5.54
C THR A 82 1.20 -18.25 6.56
N ILE A 83 0.56 -17.14 6.18
CA ILE A 83 0.22 -16.02 7.08
C ILE A 83 -1.29 -15.91 7.19
N ARG A 84 -1.77 -15.84 8.43
CA ARG A 84 -3.19 -15.74 8.82
C ARG A 84 -3.46 -14.44 9.61
N PRO A 85 -4.73 -14.07 9.87
CA PRO A 85 -5.08 -12.88 10.65
C PRO A 85 -4.37 -12.79 11.99
N VAL A 86 -4.24 -13.91 12.71
CA VAL A 86 -3.52 -14.01 13.99
C VAL A 86 -2.03 -13.65 13.90
N GLN A 87 -1.44 -13.69 12.69
CA GLN A 87 -0.05 -13.30 12.41
C GLN A 87 0.05 -11.89 11.80
N GLY A 88 -1.04 -11.12 11.80
CA GLY A 88 -1.07 -9.74 11.30
C GLY A 88 -1.45 -9.60 9.83
N LEU A 89 -2.08 -10.61 9.21
CA LEU A 89 -2.72 -10.43 7.91
C LEU A 89 -3.92 -9.47 8.03
N LYS A 90 -3.94 -8.46 7.16
CA LYS A 90 -5.04 -7.51 7.02
C LYS A 90 -5.51 -7.46 5.57
N ILE A 91 -6.83 -7.43 5.35
CA ILE A 91 -7.44 -7.37 4.01
C ILE A 91 -8.40 -6.20 3.92
N SER A 92 -8.46 -5.57 2.76
CA SER A 92 -9.47 -4.57 2.41
C SER A 92 -9.90 -4.76 0.96
N PHE A 93 -11.17 -5.06 0.76
CA PHE A 93 -11.72 -5.33 -0.56
C PHE A 93 -13.11 -4.74 -0.71
N ASN A 94 -13.38 -4.09 -1.83
CA ASN A 94 -14.71 -3.60 -2.16
C ASN A 94 -15.29 -4.41 -3.31
N PHE A 95 -16.37 -5.12 -3.07
CA PHE A 95 -17.08 -5.90 -4.08
C PHE A 95 -18.57 -5.59 -4.02
N LEU A 96 -19.13 -5.18 -5.17
CA LEU A 96 -20.55 -4.83 -5.30
C LEU A 96 -21.05 -3.85 -4.22
N ASN A 97 -20.22 -2.86 -3.86
CA ASN A 97 -20.46 -1.85 -2.81
C ASN A 97 -20.41 -2.35 -1.35
N ASN A 98 -20.12 -3.63 -1.13
CA ASN A 98 -19.81 -4.17 0.19
C ASN A 98 -18.31 -4.07 0.46
N LYS A 99 -17.97 -3.80 1.72
CA LYS A 99 -16.58 -3.77 2.20
C LYS A 99 -16.28 -5.07 2.93
N TYR A 100 -15.20 -5.71 2.55
CA TYR A 100 -14.76 -6.98 3.09
C TYR A 100 -13.37 -6.83 3.71
N SER A 101 -13.18 -7.53 4.81
CA SER A 101 -12.00 -7.57 5.67
C SER A 101 -11.72 -9.00 6.11
N GLU A 102 -10.60 -9.25 6.79
CA GLU A 102 -10.26 -10.60 7.22
C GLU A 102 -11.32 -11.26 8.10
N SER A 103 -12.08 -10.50 8.89
CA SER A 103 -13.12 -11.04 9.77
C SER A 103 -14.36 -11.55 9.04
N ASP A 104 -14.50 -11.25 7.76
CA ASP A 104 -15.63 -11.69 6.94
C ASP A 104 -15.43 -13.08 6.33
N ASP A 105 -14.26 -13.72 6.50
CA ASP A 105 -14.06 -15.10 6.08
C ASP A 105 -14.86 -16.06 6.98
N VAL A 106 -15.52 -17.05 6.38
CA VAL A 106 -16.36 -18.02 7.09
C VAL A 106 -15.59 -18.89 8.11
N ARG A 107 -14.26 -18.91 8.05
CA ARG A 107 -13.38 -19.62 8.99
C ARG A 107 -12.43 -18.66 9.72
N PHE A 108 -12.86 -17.43 9.99
CA PHE A 108 -12.09 -16.52 10.82
C PHE A 108 -11.94 -17.06 12.27
N PRO A 109 -10.75 -16.97 12.89
CA PRO A 109 -9.51 -16.33 12.45
C PRO A 109 -8.50 -17.25 11.74
N GLU A 110 -8.85 -18.52 11.49
CA GLU A 110 -7.98 -19.45 10.75
C GLU A 110 -7.89 -19.10 9.26
N SER A 111 -8.82 -18.33 8.72
CA SER A 111 -8.77 -17.76 7.37
C SER A 111 -9.21 -16.30 7.42
N PRO A 112 -8.89 -15.47 6.41
CA PRO A 112 -8.15 -15.76 5.17
C PRO A 112 -6.70 -16.19 5.39
N ALA A 113 -6.04 -16.69 4.34
CA ALA A 113 -4.64 -17.11 4.40
C ALA A 113 -3.85 -16.70 3.15
N LEU A 114 -2.71 -16.04 3.35
CA LEU A 114 -1.70 -15.88 2.31
C LEU A 114 -0.79 -17.09 2.29
N GLN A 115 -0.50 -17.60 1.11
CA GLN A 115 0.41 -18.73 0.94
C GLN A 115 1.65 -18.31 0.17
N PHE A 116 2.80 -18.79 0.62
CA PHE A 116 4.10 -18.55 0.01
C PHE A 116 4.80 -19.87 -0.26
N LYS A 117 5.68 -19.86 -1.26
CA LYS A 117 6.66 -20.92 -1.52
C LYS A 117 8.01 -20.31 -1.81
N ASP A 118 9.02 -20.68 -1.04
CA ASP A 118 10.41 -20.22 -1.21
C ASP A 118 10.50 -18.68 -1.32
N GLY A 119 9.76 -17.99 -0.42
CA GLY A 119 9.69 -16.53 -0.35
C GLY A 119 8.79 -15.86 -1.39
N LYS A 120 8.22 -16.60 -2.34
CA LYS A 120 7.33 -16.07 -3.39
C LYS A 120 5.87 -16.23 -3.02
N LEU A 121 5.07 -15.19 -3.26
CA LEU A 121 3.63 -15.22 -3.06
C LEU A 121 2.97 -16.16 -4.06
N LEU A 122 2.23 -17.15 -3.56
CA LEU A 122 1.35 -17.99 -4.37
C LEU A 122 -0.02 -17.32 -4.57
N GLY A 123 -0.54 -16.70 -3.51
CA GLY A 123 -1.76 -15.92 -3.56
C GLY A 123 -2.53 -15.92 -2.24
N LEU A 124 -3.77 -15.45 -2.32
CA LEU A 124 -4.71 -15.33 -1.21
C LEU A 124 -5.77 -16.43 -1.29
N LYS A 125 -5.99 -17.13 -0.19
CA LYS A 125 -7.19 -17.95 0.03
C LYS A 125 -8.13 -17.19 0.96
N TYR A 126 -9.33 -16.87 0.47
CA TYR A 126 -10.30 -16.05 1.19
C TYR A 126 -11.70 -16.39 0.71
N ALA A 127 -12.60 -16.75 1.64
CA ALA A 127 -13.94 -17.23 1.30
C ALA A 127 -14.99 -16.64 2.26
N PRO A 128 -15.40 -15.38 2.08
CA PRO A 128 -16.67 -14.90 2.62
C PRO A 128 -17.85 -15.57 1.90
N PHE A 129 -19.08 -15.28 2.33
CA PHE A 129 -20.26 -15.90 1.74
C PHE A 129 -20.51 -15.53 0.26
N ASP A 130 -20.08 -14.36 -0.19
CA ASP A 130 -20.42 -13.83 -1.52
C ASP A 130 -19.42 -14.22 -2.63
N PHE A 131 -18.20 -14.60 -2.27
CA PHE A 131 -17.15 -14.92 -3.24
C PHE A 131 -16.05 -15.79 -2.63
N ILE A 132 -15.22 -16.38 -3.50
CA ILE A 132 -14.09 -17.19 -3.11
C ILE A 132 -12.86 -16.79 -3.94
N PHE A 133 -11.78 -16.47 -3.24
CA PHE A 133 -10.41 -16.51 -3.75
C PHE A 133 -9.84 -17.91 -3.50
N TYR A 134 -9.36 -18.56 -4.55
CA TYR A 134 -8.67 -19.83 -4.44
C TYR A 134 -7.40 -19.85 -5.28
N LEU A 135 -6.42 -20.61 -4.80
CA LEU A 135 -5.18 -20.84 -5.51
C LEU A 135 -5.46 -21.86 -6.61
N ASN A 136 -5.22 -21.50 -7.86
CA ASN A 136 -5.32 -22.44 -8.95
C ASN A 136 -4.05 -23.31 -8.97
N ASN A 137 -4.22 -24.62 -8.92
CA ASN A 137 -3.15 -25.60 -8.96
C ASN A 137 -2.57 -25.82 -10.37
N GLN A 138 -3.19 -25.23 -11.42
CA GLN A 138 -2.84 -25.43 -12.82
C GLN A 138 -2.01 -24.30 -13.44
N PHE A 139 -1.74 -23.20 -12.71
CA PHE A 139 -1.01 -22.06 -13.27
C PHE A 139 0.12 -21.59 -12.36
N ASN A 140 1.20 -21.14 -12.99
CA ASN A 140 2.46 -20.72 -12.37
C ASN A 140 2.27 -19.74 -11.19
N GLU A 141 3.32 -19.61 -10.37
CA GLU A 141 3.45 -18.65 -9.26
C GLU A 141 2.69 -17.32 -9.51
N GLY A 142 1.82 -16.92 -8.57
CA GLY A 142 1.13 -15.63 -8.61
C GLY A 142 -0.19 -15.59 -9.38
N GLN A 143 -0.71 -16.71 -9.89
CA GLN A 143 -2.04 -16.76 -10.53
C GLN A 143 -3.08 -17.37 -9.56
N SER A 144 -3.93 -16.51 -9.01
CA SER A 144 -5.10 -16.93 -8.22
C SER A 144 -6.38 -16.71 -9.02
N ALA A 145 -7.41 -17.47 -8.69
CA ALA A 145 -8.73 -17.34 -9.30
C ALA A 145 -9.74 -16.76 -8.31
N PHE A 146 -10.77 -16.15 -8.86
CA PHE A 146 -11.87 -15.55 -8.14
C PHE A 146 -13.18 -16.11 -8.69
N THR A 147 -14.08 -16.51 -7.81
CA THR A 147 -15.45 -16.92 -8.15
C THR A 147 -16.42 -16.17 -7.27
N TYR A 148 -17.62 -15.88 -7.76
CA TYR A 148 -18.70 -15.30 -7.00
C TYR A 148 -20.01 -16.03 -7.28
N ASP A 149 -20.87 -16.06 -6.27
CA ASP A 149 -22.26 -16.48 -6.37
C ASP A 149 -23.07 -15.47 -5.57
N VAL A 150 -23.74 -14.57 -6.28
CA VAL A 150 -24.51 -13.46 -5.69
C VAL A 150 -25.82 -13.29 -6.44
N ASN A 151 -26.68 -12.38 -5.97
CA ASN A 151 -27.93 -12.03 -6.66
C ASN A 151 -27.74 -11.59 -8.13
N ALA A 152 -26.53 -11.17 -8.49
CA ALA A 152 -26.14 -10.87 -9.87
C ALA A 152 -25.73 -12.10 -10.68
N GLY A 153 -26.03 -13.32 -10.22
CA GLY A 153 -25.62 -14.59 -10.82
C GLY A 153 -24.24 -15.07 -10.37
N GLU A 154 -23.80 -16.17 -10.99
CA GLU A 154 -22.49 -16.77 -10.78
C GLU A 154 -21.48 -16.31 -11.83
N GLY A 155 -20.21 -16.30 -11.49
CA GLY A 155 -19.13 -16.11 -12.45
C GLY A 155 -17.73 -16.27 -11.87
N GLU A 156 -16.75 -16.20 -12.75
CA GLU A 156 -15.35 -16.38 -12.42
C GLU A 156 -14.46 -15.29 -13.06
N GLY A 157 -13.23 -15.22 -12.55
CA GLY A 157 -12.20 -14.32 -13.03
C GLY A 157 -10.82 -14.67 -12.50
N TYR A 158 -9.85 -13.88 -12.95
CA TYR A 158 -8.45 -14.04 -12.56
C TYR A 158 -8.04 -12.93 -11.61
N VAL A 159 -7.14 -13.25 -10.69
CA VAL A 159 -6.55 -12.32 -9.73
C VAL A 159 -5.08 -12.12 -10.05
N SER A 160 -4.67 -10.87 -10.18
CA SER A 160 -3.27 -10.48 -10.25
C SER A 160 -2.86 -9.69 -9.01
N TYR A 161 -1.58 -9.77 -8.66
CA TYR A 161 -1.01 -9.12 -7.48
C TYR A 161 0.14 -8.21 -7.88
N VAL A 162 0.18 -7.01 -7.28
CA VAL A 162 1.28 -6.06 -7.44
C VAL A 162 1.75 -5.64 -6.06
N GLN A 163 3.02 -5.91 -5.74
CA GLN A 163 3.60 -5.42 -4.50
C GLN A 163 3.72 -3.89 -4.55
N ARG A 164 3.21 -3.20 -3.54
CA ARG A 164 3.40 -1.76 -3.42
C ARG A 164 4.87 -1.45 -3.13
N GLU A 165 5.44 -0.53 -3.88
CA GLU A 165 6.77 -0.02 -3.58
C GLU A 165 6.79 0.64 -2.20
N SER A 166 7.78 0.25 -1.39
CA SER A 166 8.02 0.93 -0.13
C SER A 166 8.90 2.15 -0.40
N PHE A 167 8.34 3.35 -0.22
CA PHE A 167 9.18 4.55 -0.12
C PHE A 167 10.00 4.46 1.16
N SER A 168 11.28 4.13 1.03
CA SER A 168 12.27 4.39 2.08
C SER A 168 12.67 5.86 1.96
N ILE A 169 12.35 6.70 2.95
CA ILE A 169 13.04 7.98 3.08
C ILE A 169 14.50 7.63 3.36
N GLN A 170 15.38 7.87 2.40
CA GLN A 170 16.83 7.66 2.55
C GLN A 170 17.35 8.72 3.53
N ASN A 171 17.17 8.49 4.82
CA ASN A 171 18.02 9.15 5.81
C ASN A 171 19.27 8.27 5.91
N THR A 172 20.38 8.76 5.36
CA THR A 172 21.70 8.13 5.36
C THR A 172 22.22 7.98 6.80
N ALA A 173 21.72 6.98 7.52
CA ALA A 173 22.35 6.33 8.66
C ALA A 173 21.58 5.03 8.95
N ASN A 174 22.27 3.89 8.85
CA ASN A 174 21.79 2.53 9.11
C ASN A 174 20.83 1.91 8.09
N ARG A 175 21.43 1.38 7.02
CA ARG A 175 20.87 0.27 6.26
C ARG A 175 20.87 -1.00 7.11
N SER A 176 19.70 -1.38 7.59
CA SER A 176 19.32 -2.79 7.77
C SER A 176 17.80 -2.89 7.77
N GLY A 177 17.21 -2.97 6.57
CA GLY A 177 15.85 -3.48 6.36
C GLY A 177 15.78 -5.00 6.60
N PHE A 178 16.48 -5.49 7.61
CA PHE A 178 16.34 -6.83 8.13
C PHE A 178 15.43 -6.72 9.34
N CYS A 179 14.50 -7.66 9.46
CA CYS A 179 13.73 -7.88 10.67
C CYS A 179 14.69 -8.03 11.84
N LEU A 180 14.92 -6.94 12.58
CA LEU A 180 15.74 -6.96 13.78
C LEU A 180 14.99 -7.81 14.79
N SER A 181 15.35 -9.09 14.86
CA SER A 181 14.98 -9.99 15.94
C SER A 181 15.26 -9.26 17.25
N ARG A 182 14.26 -9.24 18.14
CA ARG A 182 14.42 -8.80 19.54
C ARG A 182 15.66 -9.48 20.13
N LEU A 183 16.79 -8.78 20.16
CA LEU A 183 17.82 -9.09 21.13
C LEU A 183 17.27 -8.67 22.48
N SER A 184 16.98 -9.70 23.28
CA SER A 184 16.72 -9.66 24.71
C SER A 184 17.53 -8.55 25.39
N ARG A 185 16.88 -7.79 26.28
CA ARG A 185 17.55 -6.87 27.20
C ARG A 185 18.55 -7.67 28.05
N SER A 186 19.79 -7.78 27.61
CA SER A 186 20.89 -8.09 28.52
C SER A 186 21.14 -6.83 29.35
N GLN A 187 20.77 -6.91 30.63
CA GLN A 187 21.08 -5.89 31.62
C GLN A 187 22.57 -5.55 31.57
N ILE A 188 22.88 -4.27 31.39
CA ILE A 188 24.23 -3.75 31.62
C ILE A 188 24.40 -3.70 33.14
N TYR A 189 25.09 -4.68 33.70
CA TYR A 189 25.64 -4.57 35.05
C TYR A 189 26.86 -3.64 35.00
N PHE A 190 26.73 -2.45 35.58
CA PHE A 190 27.91 -1.67 35.97
C PHE A 190 28.49 -2.30 37.23
N GLY A 191 29.55 -3.10 37.08
CA GLY A 191 30.40 -3.50 38.19
C GLY A 191 31.26 -2.31 38.61
N ALA A 192 31.00 -1.75 39.78
CA ALA A 192 31.92 -0.89 40.49
C ALA A 192 32.94 -1.76 41.26
N GLY A 193 34.23 -1.46 41.09
CA GLY A 193 35.33 -2.03 41.88
C GLY A 193 36.64 -1.96 41.09
N LYS A 194 37.71 -1.30 41.54
CA LYS A 194 38.08 -0.79 42.86
C LYS A 194 38.73 0.59 42.73
#